data_AF-A0A4Y6UTT1-F1
#
_entry.id   AF-A0A4Y6UTT1-F1
#
_cell.length_a   1.000
_cell.length_b   1.000
_cell.length_c   1.000
_cell.angle_alpha   90.00
_cell.angle_beta   90.00
_cell.angle_gamma   90.00
#
_symmetry.space_group_name_H-M   'P 1'
#
loop_
_entity.id
_entity.type
_entity.pdbx_description
1 polymer ?
#
loop_
_entity_poly.entity_id
_entity_poly.type
_entity_poly.pdbx_seq_one_letter_code
_entity_poly.pdbx_strand_id
1 'polypeptide(L)'
;MTERLEGSAVVRCSGCGAALQTEDPAGLGYIPQLKEEGAQICRRCFRIKNYNEVASVAVNQDEFLRMLSQIGDRKALVIHIVDLFDFDGSIITGLQRFVGSNPVILAVNKIDLLPKVTNWNKVRNWVQKQAKEAGLKTEEIVLCSAKKNLGFDRLLQEVADRRGDRDVYVVGATNVGKSTLINRLITDYSDLDEELTTSRYPGTTLDMVNIPLDDGKYIVDTPGIVYPSRYTELVTPGDMVKIMPEKPLKPAVYQLNEGQTLFIGGLARFDFVEGERQSFTFYTSGALKLHRTKLGRADELYADHLGELLTPPSLESGQNIPAWTRHEFRIPKGGAQDLFISGLGWIKANGESGAKAAVHAPKGVKVIMRGSLV
;
A
#
# COMPACT_ATOMS: atom_id res chain seq x y z
N MET A 1 26.68 -12.46 57.95
CA MET A 1 26.01 -11.21 57.59
C MET A 1 26.70 -10.69 56.34
N THR A 2 26.24 -11.14 55.17
CA THR A 2 26.68 -10.62 53.87
C THR A 2 25.44 -10.60 53.01
N GLU A 3 24.75 -9.47 53.10
CA GLU A 3 23.57 -9.13 52.31
C GLU A 3 23.92 -9.23 50.82
N ARG A 4 23.17 -10.06 50.10
CA ARG A 4 22.93 -9.90 48.67
C ARG A 4 21.58 -9.19 48.54
N LEU A 5 21.60 -7.92 48.17
CA LEU A 5 20.46 -7.18 47.63
C LEU A 5 21.02 -6.35 46.45
N GLU A 6 20.55 -6.61 45.23
CA GLU A 6 19.64 -5.73 44.47
C GLU A 6 20.39 -4.59 43.77
N GLY A 7 20.22 -4.27 42.49
CA GLY A 7 19.43 -4.76 41.37
C GLY A 7 19.76 -3.76 40.25
N SER A 8 20.28 -4.20 39.11
CA SER A 8 20.57 -3.25 38.03
C SER A 8 19.24 -2.66 37.56
N ALA A 9 19.09 -1.34 37.72
CA ALA A 9 17.91 -0.64 37.26
C ALA A 9 17.79 -0.86 35.75
N VAL A 10 16.77 -1.65 35.34
CA VAL A 10 16.50 -1.89 33.93
C VAL A 10 16.07 -0.57 33.32
N VAL A 11 16.99 0.09 32.60
CA VAL A 11 16.72 1.35 31.92
C VAL A 11 15.69 1.10 30.84
N ARG A 12 14.57 1.84 30.85
CA ARG A 12 13.47 1.67 29.90
C ARG A 12 13.45 2.79 28.87
N CYS A 13 13.03 2.45 27.67
CA CYS A 13 12.82 3.40 26.59
C CYS A 13 11.71 4.40 26.96
N SER A 14 11.98 5.70 26.93
CA SER A 14 10.99 6.73 27.22
C SER A 14 9.85 6.80 26.19
N GLY A 15 10.05 6.25 24.99
CA GLY A 15 9.03 6.26 23.93
C GLY A 15 8.08 5.04 23.92
N CYS A 16 8.56 3.83 24.21
CA CYS A 16 7.76 2.60 24.12
C CYS A 16 7.74 1.74 25.39
N GLY A 17 8.47 2.13 26.43
CA GLY A 17 8.51 1.44 27.72
C GLY A 17 9.26 0.08 27.73
N ALA A 18 9.83 -0.34 26.60
CA ALA A 18 10.64 -1.55 26.50
C ALA A 18 11.96 -1.42 27.28
N ALA A 19 12.46 -2.52 27.85
CA ALA A 19 13.79 -2.58 28.45
C ALA A 19 14.84 -2.27 27.38
N LEU A 20 15.70 -1.29 27.63
CA LEU A 20 16.78 -0.95 26.71
C LEU A 20 17.84 -2.03 26.73
N GLN A 21 18.31 -2.40 25.55
CA GLN A 21 19.38 -3.38 25.36
C GLN A 21 20.30 -2.92 24.23
N THR A 22 21.54 -3.40 24.23
CA THR A 22 22.57 -3.02 23.25
C THR A 22 23.11 -4.21 22.45
N GLU A 23 22.56 -5.40 22.65
CA GLU A 23 23.09 -6.69 22.18
C GLU A 23 22.48 -7.16 20.86
N ASP A 24 21.15 -7.04 20.71
CA ASP A 24 20.42 -7.50 19.51
C ASP A 24 19.87 -6.31 18.72
N PRO A 25 20.50 -5.93 17.59
CA PRO A 25 20.00 -4.87 16.73
C PRO A 25 18.56 -5.08 16.26
N ALA A 26 18.14 -6.31 16.00
CA ALA A 26 16.78 -6.64 15.53
C ALA A 26 15.75 -6.71 16.68
N GLY A 27 16.22 -6.88 17.91
CA GLY A 27 15.39 -7.02 19.11
C GLY A 27 14.73 -5.72 19.59
N LEU A 28 13.64 -5.87 20.35
CA LEU A 28 12.95 -4.76 21.00
C LEU A 28 13.88 -4.06 22.00
N GLY A 29 13.74 -2.74 22.13
CA GLY A 29 14.54 -1.95 23.07
C GLY A 29 15.99 -1.69 22.64
N TYR A 30 16.42 -2.13 21.44
CA TYR A 30 17.78 -1.92 20.98
C TYR A 30 18.16 -0.43 20.95
N ILE A 31 19.30 -0.07 21.54
CA ILE A 31 19.93 1.24 21.43
C ILE A 31 21.43 1.03 21.15
N PRO A 32 22.08 1.83 20.28
CA PRO A 32 23.52 1.66 20.01
C PRO A 32 24.40 1.88 21.25
N GLN A 33 23.99 2.76 22.16
CA GLN A 33 24.73 3.06 23.39
C GLN A 33 23.80 3.58 24.49
N LEU A 34 23.93 3.03 25.70
CA LEU A 34 23.26 3.54 26.90
C LEU A 34 23.99 4.81 27.38
N LYS A 35 23.23 5.82 27.79
CA LYS A 35 23.73 7.03 28.44
C LYS A 35 23.39 6.93 29.91
N GLU A 36 24.29 7.39 30.78
CA GLU A 36 24.09 7.34 32.23
C GLU A 36 22.99 8.29 32.71
N GLU A 37 22.69 9.36 31.94
CA GLU A 37 21.67 10.36 32.28
C GLU A 37 20.84 10.79 31.06
N GLY A 38 19.56 11.08 31.30
CA GLY A 38 18.60 11.63 30.32
C GLY A 38 17.63 10.61 29.73
N ALA A 39 16.50 11.10 29.20
CA ALA A 39 15.49 10.26 28.55
C ALA A 39 16.04 9.66 27.26
N GLN A 40 16.16 8.33 27.21
CA GLN A 40 16.67 7.62 26.05
C GLN A 40 15.56 6.88 25.30
N ILE A 41 15.58 7.00 23.98
CA ILE A 41 14.66 6.28 23.10
C ILE A 41 15.42 5.19 22.34
N CYS A 42 14.84 3.99 22.27
CA CYS A 42 15.40 2.89 21.50
C CYS A 42 15.44 3.24 20.00
N ARG A 43 16.23 2.51 19.21
CA ARG A 43 16.37 2.67 17.75
C ARG A 43 15.03 2.74 17.03
N ARG A 44 14.04 1.95 17.47
CA ARG A 44 12.67 2.00 16.92
C ARG A 44 12.00 3.35 17.21
N CYS A 45 11.95 3.79 18.48
CA CYS A 45 11.37 5.09 18.85
C CYS A 45 12.16 6.27 18.27
N PHE A 46 13.47 6.16 18.13
CA PHE A 46 14.32 7.14 17.47
C PHE A 46 13.98 7.26 15.98
N ARG A 47 13.77 6.13 15.30
CA ARG A 47 13.37 6.10 13.89
C ARG A 47 11.95 6.62 13.66
N ILE A 48 11.04 6.34 14.59
CA ILE A 48 9.71 6.96 14.62
C ILE A 48 9.83 8.48 14.78
N LYS A 49 10.57 8.95 15.79
CA LYS A 49 10.67 10.37 16.13
C LYS A 49 11.39 11.21 15.07
N ASN A 50 12.45 10.71 14.45
CA ASN A 50 13.30 11.49 13.55
C ASN A 50 13.08 11.20 12.07
N TYR A 51 12.60 10.01 11.72
CA TYR A 51 12.42 9.59 10.33
C TYR A 51 10.97 9.24 9.99
N ASN A 52 10.03 9.35 10.94
CA ASN A 52 8.65 8.85 10.82
C ASN A 52 8.55 7.41 10.30
N GLU A 53 9.60 6.62 10.51
CA GLU A 53 9.60 5.19 10.26
C GLU A 53 8.92 4.52 11.45
N VAL A 54 7.59 4.59 11.44
CA VAL A 54 6.77 3.62 12.16
C VAL A 54 7.19 2.27 11.61
N ALA A 55 7.98 1.54 12.40
CA ALA A 55 8.26 0.13 12.13
C ALA A 55 6.90 -0.51 11.90
N SER A 56 6.61 -0.83 10.64
CA SER A 56 5.37 -1.47 10.23
C SER A 56 5.42 -2.86 10.85
N VAL A 57 4.92 -2.96 12.08
CA VAL A 57 4.56 -4.26 12.65
C VAL A 57 3.52 -4.77 11.67
N ALA A 58 3.86 -5.80 10.90
CA ALA A 58 2.94 -6.41 9.97
C ALA A 58 1.77 -6.96 10.78
N VAL A 59 0.66 -6.23 10.77
CA VAL A 59 -0.53 -6.60 11.51
C VAL A 59 -1.19 -7.73 10.75
N ASN A 60 -1.41 -8.86 11.41
CA ASN A 60 -2.25 -9.91 10.84
C ASN A 60 -3.65 -9.34 10.59
N GLN A 61 -4.23 -9.62 9.42
CA GLN A 61 -5.50 -9.06 8.96
C GLN A 61 -6.60 -9.17 10.03
N ASP A 62 -6.65 -10.27 10.78
CA ASP A 62 -7.64 -10.50 11.85
C ASP A 62 -7.53 -9.51 13.03
N GLU A 63 -6.31 -9.16 13.44
CA GLU A 63 -6.08 -8.21 14.54
C GLU A 63 -6.50 -6.80 14.11
N PHE A 64 -6.20 -6.44 12.85
CA PHE A 64 -6.64 -5.19 12.27
C PHE A 64 -8.17 -5.11 12.14
N LEU A 65 -8.84 -6.19 11.72
CA LEU A 65 -10.30 -6.23 11.62
C LEU A 65 -10.96 -6.06 12.99
N ARG A 66 -10.40 -6.63 14.06
CA ARG A 66 -10.89 -6.41 15.44
C ARG A 66 -10.78 -4.94 15.84
N MET A 67 -9.65 -4.30 15.54
CA MET A 67 -9.45 -2.88 15.78
C MET A 67 -10.48 -2.03 15.02
N LEU A 68 -10.75 -2.35 13.74
CA LEU A 68 -11.78 -1.66 12.96
C LEU A 68 -13.18 -1.81 13.56
N SER A 69 -13.55 -3.00 14.03
CA SER A 69 -14.87 -3.21 14.67
C SER A 69 -15.08 -2.27 15.85
N GLN A 70 -14.03 -2.03 16.65
CA GLN A 70 -14.12 -1.15 17.82
C GLN A 70 -14.17 0.33 17.43
N ILE A 71 -13.66 0.71 16.25
CA ILE A 71 -13.90 2.03 15.66
C ILE A 71 -15.39 2.19 15.33
N GLY A 72 -16.05 1.12 14.89
CA GLY A 72 -17.49 1.08 14.62
C GLY A 72 -18.37 1.44 15.81
N ASP A 73 -17.92 1.15 17.03
CA ASP A 73 -18.64 1.45 18.28
C ASP A 73 -18.47 2.91 18.76
N ARG A 74 -17.59 3.68 18.12
CA ARG A 74 -17.29 5.08 18.47
C ARG A 74 -17.88 6.05 17.46
N LYS A 75 -18.05 7.31 17.88
CA LYS A 75 -18.36 8.42 16.98
C LYS A 75 -17.08 8.87 16.26
N ALA A 76 -16.89 8.37 15.05
CA ALA A 76 -15.66 8.58 14.28
C ALA A 76 -15.96 9.08 12.86
N LEU A 77 -15.08 9.91 12.31
CA LEU A 77 -14.94 10.12 10.87
C LEU A 77 -13.79 9.24 10.38
N VAL A 78 -14.04 8.39 9.39
CA VAL A 78 -13.01 7.47 8.88
C VAL A 78 -12.46 8.00 7.55
N ILE A 79 -11.17 8.26 7.50
CA ILE A 79 -10.45 8.53 6.24
C ILE A 79 -9.85 7.21 5.77
N HIS A 80 -10.44 6.62 4.74
CA HIS A 80 -9.85 5.46 4.09
C HIS A 80 -8.93 5.93 2.96
N ILE A 81 -7.62 5.77 3.15
CA ILE A 81 -6.63 6.07 2.10
C ILE A 81 -6.31 4.82 1.28
N VAL A 82 -6.34 4.98 -0.04
CA VAL A 82 -6.03 3.94 -1.04
C VAL A 82 -5.04 4.47 -2.07
N ASP A 83 -4.28 3.57 -2.68
CA ASP A 83 -3.36 3.90 -3.77
C ASP A 83 -4.07 3.71 -5.12
N LEU A 84 -4.15 4.74 -5.96
CA LEU A 84 -4.80 4.62 -7.27
C LEU A 84 -4.11 3.60 -8.19
N PHE A 85 -2.77 3.49 -8.09
CA PHE A 85 -2.00 2.54 -8.89
C PHE A 85 -2.29 1.09 -8.51
N ASP A 86 -2.56 0.85 -7.22
CA ASP A 86 -2.78 -0.47 -6.63
C ASP A 86 -4.14 -0.52 -5.89
N PHE A 87 -5.19 0.01 -6.52
CA PHE A 87 -6.49 0.23 -5.87
C PHE A 87 -7.08 -1.05 -5.29
N ASP A 88 -7.20 -2.10 -6.11
CA ASP A 88 -7.71 -3.41 -5.69
C ASP A 88 -6.83 -4.12 -4.65
N GLY A 89 -5.56 -3.74 -4.55
CA GLY A 89 -4.62 -4.23 -3.55
C GLY A 89 -4.63 -3.43 -2.25
N SER A 90 -5.19 -2.21 -2.26
CA SER A 90 -5.17 -1.29 -1.11
C SER A 90 -6.54 -1.02 -0.50
N ILE A 91 -7.62 -1.31 -1.22
CA ILE A 91 -8.99 -1.15 -0.71
C ILE A 91 -9.34 -2.24 0.31
N ILE A 92 -9.89 -1.81 1.44
CA ILE A 92 -10.36 -2.70 2.50
C ILE A 92 -11.77 -3.18 2.14
N THR A 93 -11.87 -4.40 1.61
CA THR A 93 -13.16 -4.98 1.24
C THR A 93 -14.04 -5.14 2.46
N GLY A 94 -15.28 -4.63 2.40
CA GLY A 94 -16.22 -4.71 3.51
C GLY A 94 -15.90 -3.80 4.70
N LEU A 95 -15.02 -2.81 4.55
CA LEU A 95 -14.70 -1.83 5.61
C LEU A 95 -15.94 -1.27 6.31
N GLN A 96 -16.98 -0.92 5.53
CA GLN A 96 -18.23 -0.38 6.06
C GLN A 96 -18.87 -1.26 7.14
N ARG A 97 -18.70 -2.58 7.05
CA ARG A 97 -19.26 -3.53 8.04
C ARG A 97 -18.59 -3.39 9.41
N PHE A 98 -17.33 -2.99 9.43
CA PHE A 98 -16.54 -2.85 10.65
C PHE A 98 -16.66 -1.44 11.23
N VAL A 99 -16.73 -0.42 10.39
CA VAL A 99 -16.88 0.98 10.86
C VAL A 99 -18.34 1.37 11.13
N GLY A 100 -19.30 0.49 10.87
CA GLY A 100 -20.71 0.67 11.22
C GLY A 100 -21.37 1.84 10.47
N SER A 101 -21.94 2.77 11.23
CA SER A 101 -22.62 3.97 10.70
C SER A 101 -21.70 5.18 10.52
N ASN A 102 -20.40 5.03 10.84
CA ASN A 102 -19.46 6.12 10.75
C ASN A 102 -19.28 6.56 9.28
N PRO A 103 -19.27 7.89 9.02
CA PRO A 103 -19.01 8.43 7.69
C PRO A 103 -17.60 8.06 7.23
N VAL A 104 -17.47 7.70 5.95
CA VAL A 104 -16.18 7.34 5.33
C VAL A 104 -15.86 8.29 4.19
N ILE A 105 -14.72 8.97 4.28
CA ILE A 105 -14.12 9.71 3.17
C ILE A 105 -13.07 8.80 2.52
N LEU A 106 -13.18 8.58 1.20
CA LEU A 106 -12.21 7.80 0.45
C LEU A 106 -11.16 8.75 -0.15
N ALA A 107 -9.96 8.74 0.40
CA ALA A 107 -8.81 9.47 -0.10
C ALA A 107 -8.02 8.60 -1.09
N VAL A 108 -8.14 8.90 -2.37
CA VAL A 108 -7.46 8.18 -3.46
C VAL A 108 -6.15 8.87 -3.79
N ASN A 109 -5.06 8.32 -3.27
CA ASN A 109 -3.74 8.92 -3.36
C ASN A 109 -2.99 8.52 -4.64
N LYS A 110 -1.88 9.22 -4.89
CA LYS A 110 -0.93 8.99 -6.00
C LYS A 110 -1.51 9.23 -7.38
N ILE A 111 -2.44 10.18 -7.49
CA ILE A 111 -3.03 10.56 -8.78
C ILE A 111 -1.98 11.12 -9.75
N ASP A 112 -0.86 11.63 -9.22
CA ASP A 112 0.27 12.14 -10.00
C ASP A 112 0.99 11.07 -10.82
N LEU A 113 0.73 9.78 -10.55
CA LEU A 113 1.26 8.67 -11.32
C LEU A 113 0.50 8.44 -12.64
N LEU A 114 -0.71 9.00 -12.79
CA LEU A 114 -1.42 8.91 -14.06
C LEU A 114 -0.91 9.96 -15.06
N PRO A 115 -1.01 9.69 -16.38
CA PRO A 115 -0.65 10.67 -17.41
C PRO A 115 -1.43 11.97 -17.26
N LYS A 116 -0.82 13.12 -17.59
CA LYS A 116 -1.46 14.46 -17.46
C LYS A 116 -2.76 14.61 -18.25
N VAL A 117 -2.92 13.86 -19.34
CA VAL A 117 -4.10 13.89 -20.22
C VAL A 117 -5.27 13.05 -19.69
N THR A 118 -5.17 12.50 -18.47
CA THR A 118 -6.19 11.63 -17.87
C THR A 118 -7.49 12.39 -17.59
N ASN A 119 -8.62 11.81 -17.99
CA ASN A 119 -9.93 12.35 -17.66
C ASN A 119 -10.30 12.02 -16.21
N TRP A 120 -10.19 13.01 -15.32
CA TRP A 120 -10.44 12.84 -13.88
C TRP A 120 -11.89 12.45 -13.55
N ASN A 121 -12.87 12.83 -14.37
CA ASN A 121 -14.26 12.40 -14.17
C ASN A 121 -14.42 10.90 -14.43
N LYS A 122 -13.75 10.37 -15.46
CA LYS A 122 -13.72 8.93 -15.73
C LYS A 122 -13.06 8.17 -14.58
N VAL A 123 -11.93 8.67 -14.07
CA VAL A 123 -11.24 8.09 -12.91
C VAL A 123 -12.14 8.09 -11.68
N ARG A 124 -12.79 9.22 -11.36
CA ARG A 124 -13.72 9.30 -10.22
C ARG A 124 -14.88 8.31 -10.35
N ASN A 125 -15.49 8.22 -11.54
CA ASN A 125 -16.58 7.27 -11.79
C ASN A 125 -16.11 5.81 -11.65
N TRP A 126 -14.90 5.51 -12.13
CA TRP A 126 -14.28 4.20 -11.97
C TRP A 126 -14.06 3.88 -10.48
N VAL A 127 -13.46 4.80 -9.72
CA VAL A 127 -13.25 4.63 -8.27
C VAL A 127 -14.57 4.41 -7.55
N GLN A 128 -15.59 5.22 -7.87
CA GLN A 128 -16.91 5.09 -7.24
C GLN A 128 -17.53 3.72 -7.49
N LYS A 129 -17.41 3.20 -8.72
CA LYS A 129 -17.85 1.86 -9.06
C LYS A 129 -17.08 0.79 -8.26
N GLN A 130 -15.75 0.88 -8.21
CA GLN A 130 -14.93 -0.08 -7.47
C GLN A 130 -15.19 -0.03 -5.96
N ALA A 131 -15.35 1.16 -5.38
CA ALA A 131 -15.70 1.34 -3.97
C ALA A 131 -17.06 0.68 -3.66
N LYS A 132 -18.05 0.84 -4.54
CA LYS A 132 -19.36 0.20 -4.40
C LYS A 132 -19.27 -1.32 -4.51
N GLU A 133 -18.48 -1.85 -5.44
CA GLU A 133 -18.23 -3.29 -5.58
C GLU A 133 -17.53 -3.88 -4.36
N ALA A 134 -16.64 -3.11 -3.71
CA ALA A 134 -16.02 -3.47 -2.43
C ALA A 134 -16.96 -3.34 -1.22
N GLY A 135 -18.20 -2.89 -1.41
CA GLY A 135 -19.20 -2.71 -0.35
C GLY A 135 -18.99 -1.46 0.50
N LEU A 136 -18.24 -0.47 0.02
CA LEU A 136 -17.96 0.77 0.72
C LEU A 136 -19.02 1.83 0.40
N LYS A 137 -19.57 2.46 1.46
CA LYS A 137 -20.43 3.65 1.32
C LYS A 137 -19.57 4.87 1.63
N THR A 138 -19.21 5.60 0.58
CA THR A 138 -18.36 6.79 0.71
C THR A 138 -19.24 8.03 0.75
N GLU A 139 -18.97 8.92 1.70
CA GLU A 139 -19.56 10.25 1.79
C GLU A 139 -18.97 11.21 0.75
N GLU A 140 -17.67 11.04 0.49
CA GLU A 140 -16.94 11.79 -0.53
C GLU A 140 -15.75 10.97 -1.04
N ILE A 141 -15.36 11.21 -2.29
CA ILE A 141 -14.19 10.61 -2.95
C ILE A 141 -13.23 11.74 -3.34
N VAL A 142 -12.14 11.86 -2.61
CA VAL A 142 -11.12 12.88 -2.86
C VAL A 142 -9.94 12.27 -3.59
N LEU A 143 -9.69 12.74 -4.82
CA LEU A 143 -8.50 12.41 -5.59
C LEU A 143 -7.36 13.31 -5.11
N CYS A 144 -6.26 12.72 -4.62
CA CYS A 144 -5.14 13.47 -4.07
C CYS A 144 -3.76 12.91 -4.45
N SER A 145 -2.73 13.75 -4.29
CA SER A 145 -1.33 13.34 -4.34
C SER A 145 -0.59 13.94 -3.15
N ALA A 146 -0.25 13.09 -2.19
CA ALA A 146 0.46 13.50 -0.98
C ALA A 146 1.86 14.01 -1.32
N LYS A 147 2.48 13.44 -2.36
CA LYS A 147 3.81 13.82 -2.83
C LYS A 147 3.83 15.19 -3.54
N LYS A 148 2.75 15.54 -4.25
CA LYS A 148 2.65 16.78 -5.02
C LYS A 148 1.77 17.85 -4.36
N ASN A 149 1.25 17.58 -3.17
CA ASN A 149 0.29 18.43 -2.47
C ASN A 149 -0.93 18.80 -3.34
N LEU A 150 -1.43 17.84 -4.13
CA LEU A 150 -2.60 18.04 -5.00
C LEU A 150 -3.84 17.47 -4.33
N GLY A 151 -4.93 18.22 -4.31
CA GLY A 151 -6.22 17.76 -3.77
C GLY A 151 -6.26 17.60 -2.25
N PHE A 152 -5.16 17.90 -1.55
CA PHE A 152 -5.08 17.83 -0.08
C PHE A 152 -5.92 18.91 0.58
N ASP A 153 -5.88 20.16 0.10
CA ASP A 153 -6.71 21.24 0.64
C ASP A 153 -8.21 20.87 0.61
N ARG A 154 -8.66 20.22 -0.48
CA ARG A 154 -10.02 19.69 -0.58
C ARG A 154 -10.26 18.57 0.44
N LEU A 155 -9.33 17.65 0.63
CA LEU A 155 -9.47 16.59 1.63
C LEU A 155 -9.61 17.19 3.03
N LEU A 156 -8.77 18.18 3.37
CA LEU A 156 -8.82 18.87 4.66
C LEU A 156 -10.15 19.58 4.85
N GLN A 157 -10.64 20.27 3.82
CA GLN A 157 -11.95 20.92 3.85
C GLN A 157 -13.09 19.91 4.09
N GLU A 158 -13.13 18.79 3.36
CA GLU A 158 -14.15 17.77 3.55
C GLU A 158 -14.08 17.12 4.94
N VAL A 159 -12.87 17.00 5.50
CA VAL A 159 -12.68 16.56 6.88
C VAL A 159 -13.25 17.59 7.85
N ALA A 160 -12.90 18.87 7.71
CA ALA A 160 -13.42 19.94 8.56
C ALA A 160 -14.96 20.01 8.52
N ASP A 161 -15.55 19.97 7.33
CA ASP A 161 -16.99 20.12 7.11
C ASP A 161 -17.79 18.93 7.68
N ARG A 162 -17.22 17.72 7.64
CA ARG A 162 -17.95 16.48 7.96
C ARG A 162 -17.63 15.91 9.33
N ARG A 163 -16.51 16.29 9.93
CA ARG A 163 -16.03 15.71 11.19
C ARG A 163 -17.00 16.02 12.33
N GLY A 164 -17.38 17.27 12.53
CA GLY A 164 -18.20 17.68 13.68
C GLY A 164 -17.50 17.33 15.01
N ASP A 165 -18.22 16.68 15.95
CA ASP A 165 -17.71 16.29 17.27
C ASP A 165 -16.91 14.97 17.30
N ARG A 166 -16.55 14.43 16.13
CA ARG A 166 -15.98 13.09 15.97
C ARG A 166 -14.45 13.10 16.01
N ASP A 167 -13.87 11.99 16.47
CA ASP A 167 -12.45 11.68 16.25
C ASP A 167 -12.23 11.27 14.80
N VAL A 168 -11.04 11.53 14.24
CA VAL A 168 -10.69 11.19 12.86
C VAL A 168 -9.78 9.98 12.85
N TYR A 169 -10.22 8.88 12.23
CA TYR A 169 -9.41 7.67 12.10
C TYR A 169 -8.88 7.54 10.68
N VAL A 170 -7.56 7.46 10.53
CA VAL A 170 -6.93 7.25 9.21
C VAL A 170 -6.60 5.77 9.04
N VAL A 171 -7.23 5.13 8.05
CA VAL A 171 -7.10 3.68 7.77
C VAL A 171 -6.65 3.43 6.34
N GLY A 172 -5.76 2.45 6.14
CA GLY A 172 -5.30 2.05 4.81
C GLY A 172 -4.20 1.01 4.84
N ALA A 173 -3.88 0.47 3.67
CA ALA A 173 -2.77 -0.47 3.52
C ALA A 173 -1.40 0.21 3.77
N THR A 174 -0.36 -0.59 3.96
CA THR A 174 1.03 -0.08 3.92
C THR A 174 1.34 0.57 2.57
N ASN A 175 2.27 1.52 2.53
CA ASN A 175 2.75 2.19 1.30
C ASN A 175 1.69 2.94 0.46
N VAL A 176 0.46 3.14 0.93
CA VAL A 176 -0.56 3.96 0.25
C VAL A 176 -0.35 5.47 0.42
N GLY A 177 0.53 5.87 1.35
CA GLY A 177 0.79 7.28 1.69
C GLY A 177 0.07 7.77 2.95
N LYS A 178 -0.40 6.87 3.82
CA LYS A 178 -1.02 7.17 5.11
C LYS A 178 -0.17 8.12 5.97
N SER A 179 1.10 7.79 6.21
CA SER A 179 1.99 8.62 7.03
C SER A 179 2.22 10.01 6.43
N THR A 180 2.31 10.12 5.10
CA THR A 180 2.43 11.43 4.43
C THR A 180 1.18 12.28 4.62
N LEU A 181 -0.01 11.65 4.54
CA LEU A 181 -1.28 12.33 4.79
C LEU A 181 -1.38 12.83 6.23
N ILE A 182 -0.97 11.99 7.19
CA ILE A 182 -1.02 12.34 8.62
C ILE A 182 -0.07 13.48 8.95
N ASN A 183 1.15 13.45 8.44
CA ASN A 183 2.10 14.56 8.63
C ASN A 183 1.53 15.89 8.13
N ARG A 184 0.69 15.84 7.09
CA ARG A 184 0.00 17.01 6.58
C ARG A 184 -1.10 17.46 7.53
N LEU A 185 -1.94 16.53 7.97
CA LEU A 185 -2.97 16.80 8.97
C LEU A 185 -2.39 17.44 10.24
N ILE A 186 -1.26 16.94 10.74
CA ILE A 186 -0.55 17.53 11.90
C ILE A 186 -0.17 18.99 11.61
N THR A 187 0.42 19.26 10.44
CA THR A 187 0.87 20.62 10.09
C THR A 187 -0.28 21.62 10.00
N ASP A 188 -1.45 21.18 9.54
CA ASP A 188 -2.59 22.05 9.26
C ASP A 188 -3.59 22.17 10.43
N TYR A 189 -3.60 21.21 11.37
CA TYR A 189 -4.58 21.13 12.45
C TYR A 189 -4.00 21.17 13.88
N SER A 190 -2.68 21.06 14.07
CA SER A 190 -2.07 21.19 15.39
C SER A 190 -1.07 22.33 15.41
N ASP A 191 -1.22 23.25 16.36
CA ASP A 191 -0.11 24.06 16.83
C ASP A 191 0.92 23.09 17.44
N LEU A 192 2.14 23.07 16.87
CA LEU A 192 3.19 22.05 17.08
C LEU A 192 3.73 21.93 18.53
N ASP A 193 3.07 22.52 19.52
CA ASP A 193 3.49 22.57 20.92
C ASP A 193 2.96 21.39 21.77
N GLU A 194 1.96 20.62 21.30
CA GLU A 194 1.46 19.43 22.01
C GLU A 194 2.17 18.12 21.60
N GLU A 195 2.60 17.33 22.60
CA GLU A 195 3.33 16.07 22.36
C GLU A 195 2.42 14.98 21.77
N LEU A 196 2.88 14.36 20.66
CA LEU A 196 2.25 13.17 20.08
C LEU A 196 2.21 12.03 21.11
N THR A 197 1.02 11.52 21.39
CA THR A 197 0.85 10.41 22.33
C THR A 197 0.68 9.08 21.61
N THR A 198 1.33 8.04 22.11
CA THR A 198 1.09 6.67 21.66
C THR A 198 0.15 5.99 22.64
N SER A 199 -0.84 5.27 22.11
CA SER A 199 -1.77 4.49 22.93
C SER A 199 -1.84 3.07 22.40
N ARG A 200 -1.97 2.10 23.32
CA ARG A 200 -2.25 0.71 22.98
C ARG A 200 -3.74 0.49 22.95
N TYR A 201 -4.24 -0.19 21.91
CA TYR A 201 -5.64 -0.59 21.91
C TYR A 201 -5.84 -1.80 22.85
N PRO A 202 -6.78 -1.75 23.81
CA PRO A 202 -7.08 -2.87 24.70
C PRO A 202 -7.30 -4.19 23.95
N GLY A 203 -6.52 -5.22 24.30
CA GLY A 203 -6.60 -6.55 23.68
C GLY A 203 -5.86 -6.71 22.35
N THR A 204 -5.05 -5.74 21.94
CA THR A 204 -4.17 -5.84 20.75
C THR A 204 -2.74 -5.41 21.08
N THR A 205 -1.78 -5.81 20.25
CA THR A 205 -0.38 -5.33 20.30
C THR A 205 -0.14 -4.10 19.44
N LEU A 206 -1.22 -3.51 18.92
CA LEU A 206 -1.20 -2.40 17.98
C LEU A 206 -1.07 -1.05 18.70
N ASP A 207 0.02 -0.34 18.40
CA ASP A 207 0.23 1.02 18.82
C ASP A 207 -0.45 1.98 17.82
N MET A 208 -1.39 2.79 18.30
CA MET A 208 -1.96 3.92 17.55
C MET A 208 -1.32 5.21 18.01
N VAL A 209 -1.13 6.15 17.07
CA VAL A 209 -0.65 7.50 17.39
C VAL A 209 -1.85 8.42 17.44
N ASN A 210 -2.07 9.08 18.58
CA ASN A 210 -3.12 10.06 18.73
C ASN A 210 -2.50 11.45 18.65
N ILE A 211 -2.97 12.22 17.69
CA ILE A 211 -2.62 13.62 17.49
C ILE A 211 -3.76 14.43 18.10
N PRO A 212 -3.52 15.15 19.20
CA PRO A 212 -4.53 16.00 19.80
C PRO A 212 -4.86 17.18 18.89
N LEU A 213 -6.06 17.70 19.06
CA LEU A 213 -6.61 18.83 18.34
C LEU A 213 -7.17 19.82 19.34
N ASP A 214 -7.22 21.10 18.97
CA ASP A 214 -7.61 22.21 19.86
C ASP A 214 -9.00 22.04 20.48
N ASP A 215 -9.88 21.25 19.85
CA ASP A 215 -11.23 20.94 20.30
C ASP A 215 -11.32 19.73 21.24
N GLY A 216 -10.18 19.23 21.74
CA GLY A 216 -10.11 18.11 22.69
C GLY A 216 -10.38 16.74 22.05
N LYS A 217 -10.27 16.64 20.73
CA LYS A 217 -10.45 15.43 19.93
C LYS A 217 -9.13 14.98 19.33
N TYR A 218 -9.15 13.85 18.63
CA TYR A 218 -7.93 13.26 18.09
C TYR A 218 -8.01 12.94 16.61
N ILE A 219 -6.88 13.12 15.93
CA ILE A 219 -6.56 12.37 14.70
C ILE A 219 -5.80 11.12 15.11
N VAL A 220 -6.37 9.96 14.82
CA VAL A 220 -5.84 8.66 15.20
C VAL A 220 -5.18 8.02 13.99
N ASP A 221 -3.86 7.87 14.06
CA ASP A 221 -3.12 7.03 13.14
C ASP A 221 -3.31 5.56 13.50
N THR A 222 -3.91 4.81 12.59
CA THR A 222 -4.00 3.36 12.73
C THR A 222 -2.83 2.66 12.03
N PRO A 223 -2.32 1.53 12.54
CA PRO A 223 -1.33 0.74 11.82
C PRO A 223 -1.77 0.40 10.40
N GLY A 224 -0.83 0.46 9.45
CA GLY A 224 -1.12 0.11 8.06
C GLY A 224 -1.34 -1.38 7.90
N ILE A 225 -2.35 -1.76 7.11
CA ILE A 225 -2.61 -3.18 6.81
C ILE A 225 -1.56 -3.69 5.86
N VAL A 226 -0.95 -4.82 6.21
CA VAL A 226 -0.11 -5.58 5.30
C VAL A 226 -0.96 -6.60 4.57
N TYR A 227 -0.95 -6.54 3.24
CA TYR A 227 -1.63 -7.53 2.40
C TYR A 227 -0.59 -8.47 1.81
N PRO A 228 -0.54 -9.76 2.23
CA PRO A 228 0.41 -10.73 1.68
C PRO A 228 0.28 -10.94 0.16
N SER A 229 -0.84 -10.50 -0.42
CA SER A 229 -1.14 -10.58 -1.84
C SER A 229 -0.57 -9.44 -2.69
N ARG A 230 0.21 -8.52 -2.10
CA ARG A 230 0.86 -7.42 -2.81
C ARG A 230 2.32 -7.74 -3.06
N TYR A 231 2.84 -7.33 -4.22
CA TYR A 231 4.28 -7.46 -4.51
C TYR A 231 5.18 -6.78 -3.47
N THR A 232 4.71 -5.72 -2.80
CA THR A 232 5.48 -4.99 -1.78
C THR A 232 5.92 -5.88 -0.62
N GLU A 233 5.22 -6.99 -0.37
CA GLU A 233 5.53 -7.92 0.72
C GLU A 233 6.37 -9.13 0.26
N LEU A 234 6.59 -9.27 -1.05
CA LEU A 234 7.30 -10.41 -1.64
C LEU A 234 8.71 -10.05 -2.13
N VAL A 235 8.95 -8.77 -2.39
CA VAL A 235 10.22 -8.30 -2.96
C VAL A 235 11.08 -7.64 -1.90
N THR A 236 12.39 -7.60 -2.14
CA THR A 236 13.32 -6.87 -1.27
C THR A 236 13.05 -5.37 -1.32
N PRO A 237 13.43 -4.59 -0.28
CA PRO A 237 13.30 -3.13 -0.31
C PRO A 237 13.98 -2.46 -1.52
N GLY A 238 15.09 -3.03 -2.01
CA GLY A 238 15.78 -2.52 -3.19
C GLY A 238 15.00 -2.70 -4.48
N ASP A 239 14.28 -3.81 -4.63
CA ASP A 239 13.40 -4.05 -5.78
C ASP A 239 12.05 -3.34 -5.63
N MET A 240 11.59 -3.10 -4.39
CA MET A 240 10.39 -2.32 -4.09
C MET A 240 10.44 -0.93 -4.75
N VAL A 241 11.59 -0.26 -4.69
CA VAL A 241 11.80 1.07 -5.31
C VAL A 241 11.66 1.01 -6.84
N LYS A 242 11.97 -0.13 -7.47
CA LYS A 242 11.85 -0.29 -8.92
C LYS A 242 10.40 -0.60 -9.34
N ILE A 243 9.66 -1.38 -8.55
CA ILE A 243 8.27 -1.75 -8.88
C ILE A 243 7.31 -0.59 -8.64
N MET A 244 7.56 0.24 -7.63
CA MET A 244 6.72 1.38 -7.28
C MET A 244 7.06 2.58 -8.18
N PRO A 245 6.12 3.10 -8.98
CA PRO A 245 6.41 4.23 -9.85
C PRO A 245 6.61 5.51 -9.03
N GLU A 246 7.71 6.23 -9.27
CA GLU A 246 7.94 7.55 -8.67
C GLU A 246 7.55 8.72 -9.58
N LYS A 247 7.40 8.43 -10.88
CA LYS A 247 7.10 9.37 -11.96
C LYS A 247 5.81 8.92 -12.66
N PRO A 248 5.11 9.84 -13.36
CA PRO A 248 3.94 9.47 -14.17
C PRO A 248 4.23 8.28 -15.08
N LEU A 249 3.32 7.33 -15.09
CA LEU A 249 3.40 6.13 -15.90
C LEU A 249 3.48 6.50 -17.38
N LYS A 250 4.41 5.85 -18.08
CA LYS A 250 4.52 5.94 -19.53
C LYS A 250 3.83 4.72 -20.14
N PRO A 251 2.68 4.88 -20.81
CA PRO A 251 1.98 3.75 -21.41
C PRO A 251 2.87 3.09 -22.47
N ALA A 252 3.19 1.81 -22.30
CA ALA A 252 3.99 1.06 -23.25
C ALA A 252 3.09 0.18 -24.11
N VAL A 253 2.89 0.57 -25.37
CA VAL A 253 1.98 -0.12 -26.30
C VAL A 253 2.74 -1.18 -27.09
N TYR A 254 2.28 -2.42 -27.04
CA TYR A 254 2.81 -3.53 -27.83
C TYR A 254 1.73 -4.13 -28.70
N GLN A 255 2.03 -4.26 -30.00
CA GLN A 255 1.17 -4.99 -30.93
C GLN A 255 1.60 -6.46 -30.98
N LEU A 256 0.69 -7.35 -30.59
CA LEU A 256 0.95 -8.77 -30.41
C LEU A 256 0.10 -9.61 -31.35
N ASN A 257 0.70 -10.71 -31.80
CA ASN A 257 0.02 -11.84 -32.41
C ASN A 257 -0.15 -12.93 -31.34
N GLU A 258 -1.08 -13.84 -31.61
CA GLU A 258 -1.24 -15.07 -30.84
C GLU A 258 0.10 -15.79 -30.62
N GLY A 259 0.26 -16.41 -29.44
CA GLY A 259 1.47 -17.16 -29.08
C GLY A 259 2.67 -16.27 -28.76
N GLN A 260 2.43 -15.04 -28.30
CA GLN A 260 3.49 -14.13 -27.86
C GLN A 260 3.35 -13.75 -26.39
N THR A 261 4.51 -13.48 -25.79
CA THR A 261 4.65 -13.25 -24.36
C THR A 261 5.38 -11.94 -24.12
N LEU A 262 5.02 -11.23 -23.05
CA LEU A 262 5.86 -10.20 -22.44
C LEU A 262 6.15 -10.51 -20.98
N PHE A 263 7.41 -10.43 -20.61
CA PHE A 263 7.85 -10.36 -19.23
C PHE A 263 7.86 -8.91 -18.74
N ILE A 264 7.48 -8.72 -17.47
CA ILE A 264 7.55 -7.46 -16.74
C ILE A 264 8.67 -7.62 -15.71
N GLY A 265 9.89 -7.21 -16.07
CA GLY A 265 11.10 -7.64 -15.38
C GLY A 265 11.17 -9.17 -15.30
N GLY A 266 11.64 -9.68 -14.17
CA GLY A 266 11.52 -11.08 -13.75
C GLY A 266 10.44 -11.27 -12.69
N LEU A 267 9.41 -10.43 -12.66
CA LEU A 267 8.39 -10.45 -11.60
C LEU A 267 7.05 -11.02 -12.07
N ALA A 268 6.63 -10.71 -13.30
CA ALA A 268 5.41 -11.25 -13.88
C ALA A 268 5.58 -11.51 -15.38
N ARG A 269 4.64 -12.27 -15.94
CA ARG A 269 4.58 -12.58 -17.36
C ARG A 269 3.15 -12.50 -17.87
N PHE A 270 2.99 -11.95 -19.06
CA PHE A 270 1.73 -11.89 -19.78
C PHE A 270 1.86 -12.70 -21.07
N ASP A 271 0.94 -13.64 -21.26
CA ASP A 271 0.87 -14.52 -22.41
C ASP A 271 -0.40 -14.20 -23.21
N PHE A 272 -0.24 -13.80 -24.48
CA PHE A 272 -1.36 -13.69 -25.41
C PHE A 272 -1.60 -15.06 -26.06
N VAL A 273 -2.56 -15.79 -25.50
CA VAL A 273 -2.76 -17.23 -25.77
C VAL A 273 -3.54 -17.46 -27.06
N GLU A 274 -4.63 -16.72 -27.28
CA GLU A 274 -5.49 -16.89 -28.45
C GLU A 274 -6.19 -15.57 -28.81
N GLY A 275 -6.23 -15.23 -30.09
CA GLY A 275 -7.01 -14.11 -30.59
C GLY A 275 -6.38 -13.39 -31.78
N GLU A 276 -7.16 -12.50 -32.40
CA GLU A 276 -6.67 -11.68 -33.51
C GLU A 276 -5.57 -10.70 -33.05
N ARG A 277 -4.68 -10.35 -33.98
CA ARG A 277 -3.60 -9.37 -33.76
C ARG A 277 -4.18 -8.08 -33.18
N GLN A 278 -3.77 -7.76 -31.96
CA GLN A 278 -4.27 -6.59 -31.23
C GLN A 278 -3.18 -5.96 -30.37
N SER A 279 -3.43 -4.75 -29.88
CA SER A 279 -2.49 -4.04 -29.03
C SER A 279 -2.83 -4.18 -27.55
N PHE A 280 -1.80 -4.31 -26.74
CA PHE A 280 -1.87 -4.30 -25.29
C PHE A 280 -1.02 -3.14 -24.76
N THR A 281 -1.56 -2.38 -23.82
CA THR A 281 -0.84 -1.25 -23.22
C THR A 281 -0.48 -1.57 -21.78
N PHE A 282 0.82 -1.58 -21.50
CA PHE A 282 1.36 -1.85 -20.17
C PHE A 282 1.51 -0.55 -19.41
N TYR A 283 0.91 -0.50 -18.23
CA TYR A 283 0.98 0.60 -17.26
C TYR A 283 1.72 0.10 -16.02
N THR A 284 3.04 0.02 -16.12
CA THR A 284 3.95 -0.45 -15.06
C THR A 284 5.01 0.61 -14.78
N SER A 285 5.74 0.49 -13.68
CA SER A 285 6.88 1.37 -13.40
C SER A 285 7.87 1.35 -14.57
N GLY A 286 8.38 2.52 -14.96
CA GLY A 286 9.34 2.64 -16.07
C GLY A 286 10.71 2.03 -15.79
N ALA A 287 10.99 1.65 -14.54
CA ALA A 287 12.18 0.89 -14.18
C ALA A 287 12.04 -0.61 -14.50
N LEU A 288 10.82 -1.12 -14.72
CA LEU A 288 10.57 -2.49 -15.12
C LEU A 288 10.64 -2.61 -16.63
N LYS A 289 11.70 -3.27 -17.12
CA LYS A 289 11.85 -3.51 -18.55
C LYS A 289 10.84 -4.55 -19.02
N LEU A 290 10.26 -4.29 -20.19
CA LEU A 290 9.33 -5.20 -20.85
C LEU A 290 10.08 -6.02 -21.90
N HIS A 291 10.08 -7.35 -21.74
CA HIS A 291 10.83 -8.26 -22.61
C HIS A 291 9.87 -9.17 -23.38
N ARG A 292 9.81 -9.01 -24.71
CA ARG A 292 8.95 -9.79 -25.59
C ARG A 292 9.65 -11.07 -26.06
N THR A 293 8.92 -12.18 -26.05
CA THR A 293 9.36 -13.45 -26.64
C THR A 293 8.19 -14.22 -27.27
N LYS A 294 8.46 -15.37 -27.87
CA LYS A 294 7.44 -16.33 -28.30
C LYS A 294 7.01 -17.16 -27.09
N LEU A 295 5.72 -17.50 -27.01
CA LEU A 295 5.14 -18.27 -25.91
C LEU A 295 5.88 -19.60 -25.70
N GLY A 296 6.19 -20.33 -26.78
CA GLY A 296 6.92 -21.60 -26.70
C GLY A 296 8.36 -21.50 -26.19
N ARG A 297 8.94 -20.30 -26.05
CA ARG A 297 10.28 -20.07 -25.47
C ARG A 297 10.24 -19.31 -24.14
N ALA A 298 9.04 -19.03 -23.62
CA ALA A 298 8.89 -18.18 -22.46
C ALA A 298 9.46 -18.84 -21.19
N ASP A 299 9.19 -20.14 -21.00
CA ASP A 299 9.68 -20.87 -19.82
C ASP A 299 11.20 -21.02 -19.82
N GLU A 300 11.79 -21.38 -20.96
CA GLU A 300 13.26 -21.44 -21.18
C GLU A 300 13.93 -20.09 -20.89
N LEU A 301 13.41 -19.00 -21.49
CA LEU A 301 13.95 -17.66 -21.29
C LEU A 301 13.94 -17.24 -19.81
N TYR A 302 12.90 -17.62 -19.07
CA TYR A 302 12.82 -17.30 -17.64
C TYR A 302 13.85 -18.07 -16.82
N ALA A 303 13.99 -19.38 -17.07
CA ALA A 303 14.94 -20.22 -16.36
C ALA A 303 16.39 -19.76 -16.59
N ASP A 304 16.73 -19.38 -17.82
CA ASP A 304 18.11 -19.09 -18.21
C ASP A 304 18.54 -17.64 -17.92
N HIS A 305 17.59 -16.69 -17.84
CA HIS A 305 17.91 -15.26 -17.79
C HIS A 305 17.28 -14.48 -16.62
N LEU A 306 16.71 -15.17 -15.62
CA LEU A 306 16.29 -14.53 -14.37
C LEU A 306 17.48 -13.88 -13.65
N GLY A 307 17.34 -12.62 -13.24
CA GLY A 307 18.38 -11.88 -12.54
C GLY A 307 19.41 -11.20 -13.44
N GLU A 308 19.44 -11.53 -14.73
CA GLU A 308 20.26 -10.86 -15.75
C GLU A 308 19.39 -9.98 -16.65
N LEU A 309 18.81 -10.56 -17.71
CA LEU A 309 17.91 -9.88 -18.62
C LEU A 309 16.59 -9.54 -17.92
N LEU A 310 16.04 -10.51 -17.18
CA LEU A 310 14.77 -10.40 -16.48
C LEU A 310 15.02 -9.92 -15.06
N THR A 311 15.17 -8.60 -14.91
CA THR A 311 15.41 -7.92 -13.64
C THR A 311 14.53 -6.67 -13.53
N PRO A 312 14.11 -6.25 -12.32
CA PRO A 312 14.18 -6.99 -11.05
C PRO A 312 13.30 -8.26 -11.05
N PRO A 313 13.54 -9.23 -10.17
CA PRO A 313 14.51 -9.26 -9.07
C PRO A 313 15.93 -9.65 -9.53
N SER A 314 16.90 -9.70 -8.61
CA SER A 314 18.15 -10.45 -8.82
C SER A 314 17.88 -11.97 -8.77
N LEU A 315 18.84 -12.80 -9.19
CA LEU A 315 18.67 -14.26 -9.14
C LEU A 315 18.40 -14.75 -7.71
N GLU A 316 19.21 -14.31 -6.74
CA GLU A 316 19.06 -14.65 -5.31
C GLU A 316 17.69 -14.22 -4.76
N SER A 317 17.29 -12.96 -5.03
CA SER A 317 16.00 -12.45 -4.58
C SER A 317 14.84 -13.16 -5.28
N GLY A 318 14.99 -13.50 -6.56
CA GLY A 318 13.99 -14.22 -7.34
C GLY A 318 13.76 -15.65 -6.87
N GLN A 319 14.78 -16.33 -6.34
CA GLN A 319 14.64 -17.66 -5.74
C GLN A 319 13.82 -17.65 -4.45
N ASN A 320 13.80 -16.52 -3.72
CA ASN A 320 13.00 -16.35 -2.51
C ASN A 320 11.53 -15.98 -2.81
N ILE A 321 11.21 -15.62 -4.06
CA ILE A 321 9.85 -15.31 -4.46
C ILE A 321 9.07 -16.62 -4.66
N PRO A 322 7.81 -16.72 -4.19
CA PRO A 322 6.98 -17.90 -4.39
C PRO A 322 6.85 -18.31 -5.87
N ALA A 323 6.71 -19.61 -6.09
CA ALA A 323 6.47 -20.15 -7.43
C ALA A 323 5.29 -19.46 -8.12
N TRP A 324 5.41 -19.26 -9.44
CA TRP A 324 4.38 -18.54 -10.19
C TRP A 324 3.13 -19.39 -10.41
N THR A 325 1.98 -18.74 -10.32
CA THR A 325 0.67 -19.30 -10.65
C THR A 325 0.18 -18.69 -11.96
N ARG A 326 -0.42 -19.52 -12.82
CA ARG A 326 -1.04 -19.08 -14.08
C ARG A 326 -2.48 -18.67 -13.83
N HIS A 327 -2.83 -17.45 -14.21
CA HIS A 327 -4.19 -16.91 -14.16
C HIS A 327 -4.70 -16.72 -15.58
N GLU A 328 -5.73 -17.48 -15.97
CA GLU A 328 -6.31 -17.38 -17.31
C GLU A 328 -7.51 -16.43 -17.34
N PHE A 329 -7.57 -15.63 -18.40
CA PHE A 329 -8.61 -14.64 -18.61
C PHE A 329 -9.18 -14.74 -20.02
N ARG A 330 -10.51 -14.66 -20.11
CA ARG A 330 -11.22 -14.47 -21.37
C ARG A 330 -11.67 -13.02 -21.47
N ILE A 331 -10.94 -12.25 -22.28
CA ILE A 331 -11.24 -10.85 -22.54
C ILE A 331 -12.46 -10.79 -23.48
N PRO A 332 -13.58 -10.16 -23.04
CA PRO A 332 -14.79 -10.05 -23.83
C PRO A 332 -14.61 -9.12 -25.05
N LYS A 333 -15.44 -9.31 -26.07
CA LYS A 333 -15.51 -8.42 -27.24
C LYS A 333 -16.07 -7.05 -26.84
N GLY A 334 -15.60 -5.99 -27.50
CA GLY A 334 -16.09 -4.62 -27.34
C GLY A 334 -15.92 -3.99 -25.95
N GLY A 335 -15.16 -4.62 -25.05
CA GLY A 335 -14.97 -4.15 -23.68
C GLY A 335 -13.54 -3.70 -23.41
N ALA A 336 -13.36 -2.46 -22.94
CA ALA A 336 -12.09 -2.01 -22.40
C ALA A 336 -11.86 -2.67 -21.03
N GLN A 337 -11.02 -3.70 -20.99
CA GLN A 337 -10.64 -4.42 -19.77
C GLN A 337 -9.16 -4.23 -19.46
N ASP A 338 -8.86 -4.15 -18.17
CA ASP A 338 -7.52 -4.17 -17.64
C ASP A 338 -7.27 -5.51 -16.94
N LEU A 339 -6.12 -6.12 -17.23
CA LEU A 339 -5.57 -7.21 -16.42
C LEU A 339 -4.66 -6.59 -15.37
N PHE A 340 -5.13 -6.56 -14.13
CA PHE A 340 -4.46 -5.92 -13.01
C PHE A 340 -3.61 -6.91 -12.23
N ILE A 341 -2.42 -6.45 -11.83
CA ILE A 341 -1.44 -7.19 -11.04
C ILE A 341 -1.06 -6.34 -9.82
N SER A 342 -1.48 -6.77 -8.63
CA SER A 342 -1.39 -5.94 -7.42
C SER A 342 0.05 -5.61 -7.03
N GLY A 343 0.36 -4.31 -7.00
CA GLY A 343 1.69 -3.77 -6.71
C GLY A 343 2.64 -3.67 -7.90
N LEU A 344 2.25 -4.15 -9.10
CA LEU A 344 3.09 -4.10 -10.32
C LEU A 344 2.53 -3.21 -11.42
N GLY A 345 1.19 -3.12 -11.51
CA GLY A 345 0.49 -2.28 -12.48
C GLY A 345 -0.64 -3.03 -13.20
N TRP A 346 -0.97 -2.59 -14.41
CA TRP A 346 -2.00 -3.27 -15.23
C TRP A 346 -1.69 -3.28 -16.71
N ILE A 347 -2.35 -4.17 -17.42
CA ILE A 347 -2.26 -4.35 -18.86
C ILE A 347 -3.64 -4.09 -19.44
N LYS A 348 -3.77 -3.01 -20.21
CA LYS A 348 -5.01 -2.68 -20.90
C LYS A 348 -5.09 -3.44 -22.22
N ALA A 349 -6.17 -4.19 -22.41
CA ALA A 349 -6.51 -4.78 -23.71
C ALA A 349 -7.21 -3.71 -24.56
N ASN A 350 -6.63 -3.35 -25.71
CA ASN A 350 -7.19 -2.31 -26.58
C ASN A 350 -8.02 -2.88 -27.74
N GLY A 351 -7.93 -4.18 -28.01
CA GLY A 351 -8.66 -4.84 -29.08
C GLY A 351 -10.15 -5.02 -28.75
N GLU A 352 -10.99 -4.98 -29.77
CA GLU A 352 -12.44 -5.21 -29.64
C GLU A 352 -12.86 -6.63 -30.03
N SER A 353 -11.95 -7.41 -30.64
CA SER A 353 -12.20 -8.78 -31.13
C SER A 353 -12.26 -9.84 -30.03
N GLY A 354 -11.92 -9.49 -28.80
CA GLY A 354 -11.79 -10.42 -27.67
C GLY A 354 -10.50 -11.24 -27.75
N ALA A 355 -10.14 -11.87 -26.64
CA ALA A 355 -8.89 -12.63 -26.53
C ALA A 355 -8.93 -13.64 -25.38
N LYS A 356 -8.09 -14.67 -25.46
CA LYS A 356 -7.63 -15.43 -24.29
C LYS A 356 -6.22 -14.99 -23.96
N ALA A 357 -6.02 -14.64 -22.69
CA ALA A 357 -4.72 -14.26 -22.19
C ALA A 357 -4.46 -14.97 -20.86
N ALA A 358 -3.19 -15.15 -20.53
CA ALA A 358 -2.79 -15.62 -19.21
C ALA A 358 -1.80 -14.65 -18.58
N VAL A 359 -1.89 -14.46 -17.27
CA VAL A 359 -0.91 -13.73 -16.48
C VAL A 359 -0.30 -14.70 -15.49
N HIS A 360 1.03 -14.76 -15.47
CA HIS A 360 1.79 -15.48 -14.47
C HIS A 360 2.36 -14.48 -13.46
N ALA A 361 2.10 -14.73 -12.19
CA ALA A 361 2.63 -13.97 -11.08
C ALA A 361 2.90 -14.93 -9.89
N PRO A 362 3.77 -14.56 -8.93
CA PRO A 362 4.03 -15.35 -7.73
C PRO A 362 2.75 -15.74 -7.01
N LYS A 363 2.71 -16.98 -6.51
CA LYS A 363 1.58 -17.48 -5.72
C LYS A 363 1.28 -16.54 -4.57
N GLY A 364 0.00 -16.17 -4.44
CA GLY A 364 -0.49 -15.22 -3.44
C GLY A 364 -0.74 -13.83 -4.01
N VAL A 365 -0.02 -13.41 -5.06
CA VAL A 365 -0.25 -12.11 -5.69
C VAL A 365 -1.67 -12.04 -6.28
N LYS A 366 -2.37 -10.95 -5.98
CA LYS A 366 -3.71 -10.72 -6.53
C LYS A 366 -3.61 -10.30 -8.01
N VAL A 367 -4.14 -11.16 -8.88
CA VAL A 367 -4.28 -10.90 -10.32
C VAL A 367 -5.74 -11.02 -10.70
N ILE A 368 -6.31 -9.95 -11.29
CA ILE A 368 -7.74 -9.89 -11.64
C ILE A 368 -7.96 -9.20 -12.99
N MET A 369 -9.11 -9.46 -13.61
CA MET A 369 -9.61 -8.67 -14.73
C MET A 369 -10.63 -7.67 -14.19
N ARG A 370 -10.50 -6.39 -14.58
CA ARG A 370 -11.39 -5.30 -14.13
C ARG A 370 -11.70 -4.34 -15.28
N GLY A 371 -12.74 -3.54 -15.13
CA GLY A 371 -13.06 -2.49 -16.10
C GLY A 371 -11.92 -1.48 -16.22
N SER A 372 -11.67 -0.98 -17.43
CA SER A 372 -10.49 -0.16 -17.68
C SER A 372 -10.52 1.19 -16.95
N LEU A 373 -9.41 1.51 -16.27
CA LEU A 373 -9.22 2.76 -15.55
C LEU A 373 -9.01 3.95 -16.50
N VAL A 374 -8.21 3.76 -17.56
CA VAL A 374 -7.73 4.82 -18.48
C VAL A 374 -8.38 4.72 -19.84
#